data_AF-A0A398DB90-F1
#
_entry.id   AF-A0A398DB90-F1
#
_cell.length_a   1.000
_cell.length_b   1.000
_cell.length_c   1.000
_cell.angle_alpha   90.00
_cell.angle_beta   90.00
_cell.angle_gamma   90.00
#
_symmetry.space_group_name_H-M   'P 1'
#
loop_
_entity.id
_entity.type
_entity.pdbx_description
1 polymer ?
#
loop_
_entity_poly.entity_id
_entity_poly.type
_entity_poly.pdbx_seq_one_letter_code
_entity_poly.pdbx_strand_id
1 'polypeptide(L)'
;MRPSLVVDTSIACWSAELPGCAPARDKRCRAECIALMECILNSGFLLAMSDELFGEINDQLFNDKNPRTHDREYGRKWILTMEKSGRIPDLTVPAEHRFHPTEAVEMTAAMVKDAHMVESALSSDLMIIARDGPVLNDWIEYCHRDPLPRVIASHRRIPSIVWADPEIHGHDVVMWLKSSTPVRESWTIGAQTRHTW
;
A
#
# COMPACT_ATOMS: atom_id res chain seq x y z
N MET A 1 -5.97 -19.31 -5.96
CA MET A 1 -6.50 -17.93 -6.06
C MET A 1 -5.30 -17.00 -5.98
N ARG A 2 -5.20 -15.96 -6.83
CA ARG A 2 -4.10 -14.99 -6.70
C ARG A 2 -4.34 -14.12 -5.45
N PRO A 3 -3.30 -13.70 -4.73
CA PRO A 3 -3.48 -12.85 -3.56
C PRO A 3 -4.09 -11.52 -3.99
N SER A 4 -4.89 -10.92 -3.13
CA SER A 4 -5.26 -9.51 -3.31
C SER A 4 -4.04 -8.63 -2.95
N LEU A 5 -4.06 -7.35 -3.31
CA LEU A 5 -2.99 -6.39 -2.97
C LEU A 5 -3.60 -5.10 -2.43
N VAL A 6 -2.92 -4.46 -1.49
CA VAL A 6 -3.15 -3.05 -1.15
C VAL A 6 -2.10 -2.23 -1.88
N VAL A 7 -2.53 -1.22 -2.63
CA VAL A 7 -1.64 -0.34 -3.38
C VAL A 7 -1.87 1.09 -2.92
N ASP A 8 -0.79 1.73 -2.49
CA ASP A 8 -0.78 3.14 -2.09
C ASP A 8 -1.12 4.05 -3.28
N THR A 9 -1.86 5.11 -2.95
CA THR A 9 -2.26 6.21 -3.84
C THR A 9 -1.04 6.83 -4.53
N SER A 10 0.10 6.89 -3.82
CA SER A 10 1.36 7.44 -4.33
C SER A 10 1.92 6.67 -5.53
N ILE A 11 1.70 5.35 -5.62
CA ILE A 11 2.18 4.50 -6.72
C ILE A 11 1.44 4.81 -8.01
N ALA A 12 0.11 4.94 -7.90
CA ALA A 12 -0.73 5.38 -9.03
C ALA A 12 -0.33 6.79 -9.49
N CYS A 13 -0.01 7.68 -8.55
CA CYS A 13 0.44 9.05 -8.86
C CYS A 13 1.85 9.11 -9.51
N TRP A 14 2.81 8.25 -9.14
CA TRP A 14 4.20 8.33 -9.65
C TRP A 14 4.49 7.64 -10.97
N SER A 15 3.60 6.75 -11.41
CA SER A 15 3.63 6.20 -12.77
C SER A 15 3.63 7.29 -13.86
N ALA A 16 3.36 8.56 -13.50
CA ALA A 16 2.90 9.58 -14.41
C ALA A 16 3.84 10.77 -14.71
N GLU A 17 5.12 10.79 -14.29
CA GLU A 17 6.13 11.80 -14.74
C GLU A 17 5.83 13.29 -14.46
N LEU A 18 5.41 13.66 -13.24
CA LEU A 18 5.13 15.06 -12.92
C LEU A 18 6.40 15.89 -12.61
N PRO A 19 6.54 17.11 -13.16
CA PRO A 19 7.32 18.15 -12.51
C PRO A 19 6.60 18.58 -11.22
N GLY A 20 7.29 18.72 -10.08
CA GLY A 20 6.73 19.36 -8.88
C GLY A 20 5.86 18.52 -7.94
N CYS A 21 5.54 17.26 -8.26
CA CYS A 21 5.48 16.26 -7.18
C CYS A 21 6.92 16.08 -6.69
N ALA A 22 7.13 15.69 -5.42
CA ALA A 22 8.43 15.12 -5.08
C ALA A 22 8.62 13.97 -6.09
N PRO A 23 9.55 14.09 -7.06
CA PRO A 23 9.64 13.09 -8.10
C PRO A 23 9.87 11.75 -7.41
N ALA A 24 9.46 10.65 -8.05
CA ALA A 24 10.20 9.42 -7.80
C ALA A 24 11.67 9.83 -7.86
N ARG A 25 12.42 9.68 -6.75
CA ARG A 25 13.75 10.30 -6.62
C ARG A 25 14.66 9.91 -7.80
N ASP A 26 14.31 8.81 -8.46
CA ASP A 26 14.91 8.24 -9.65
C ASP A 26 13.85 7.90 -10.74
N LYS A 27 14.18 8.13 -12.02
CA LYS A 27 13.43 7.67 -13.21
C LYS A 27 13.19 6.15 -13.17
N ARG A 28 14.10 5.39 -12.55
CA ARG A 28 13.97 3.95 -12.35
C ARG A 28 12.74 3.58 -11.53
N CYS A 29 12.50 4.26 -10.40
CA CYS A 29 11.37 3.98 -9.52
C CYS A 29 10.02 4.17 -10.25
N ARG A 30 9.92 5.20 -11.11
CA ARG A 30 8.74 5.36 -11.97
C ARG A 30 8.53 4.19 -12.93
N ALA A 31 9.58 3.75 -13.63
CA ALA A 31 9.47 2.63 -14.57
C ALA A 31 9.00 1.36 -13.84
N GLU A 32 9.46 1.16 -12.61
CA GLU A 32 8.98 0.07 -11.75
C GLU A 32 7.52 0.25 -11.33
N CYS A 33 7.07 1.46 -10.96
CA CYS A 33 5.65 1.72 -10.66
C CYS A 33 4.74 1.44 -11.86
N ILE A 34 5.13 1.87 -13.07
CA ILE A 34 4.38 1.55 -14.31
C ILE A 34 4.35 0.04 -14.52
N ALA A 35 5.52 -0.62 -14.49
CA ALA A 35 5.63 -2.06 -14.70
C ALA A 35 4.80 -2.85 -13.67
N LEU A 36 4.73 -2.37 -12.43
CA LEU A 36 3.93 -2.93 -11.34
C LEU A 36 2.44 -2.80 -11.63
N MET A 37 1.98 -1.60 -11.99
CA MET A 37 0.57 -1.35 -12.33
C MET A 37 0.12 -2.18 -13.54
N GLU A 38 0.96 -2.26 -14.58
CA GLU A 38 0.72 -3.12 -15.75
C GLU A 38 0.69 -4.59 -15.37
N CYS A 39 1.59 -5.04 -14.48
CA CYS A 39 1.60 -6.41 -14.02
C CYS A 39 0.32 -6.75 -13.25
N ILE A 40 -0.10 -5.90 -12.32
CA ILE A 40 -1.36 -6.07 -11.59
C ILE A 40 -2.53 -6.14 -12.56
N LEU A 41 -2.57 -5.21 -13.54
CA LEU A 41 -3.62 -5.12 -14.54
C LEU A 41 -3.67 -6.37 -15.43
N ASN A 42 -2.54 -6.91 -15.85
CA ASN A 42 -2.48 -8.03 -16.81
C ASN A 42 -2.52 -9.41 -16.13
N SER A 43 -2.17 -9.48 -14.85
CA SER A 43 -2.01 -10.77 -14.16
C SER A 43 -3.24 -11.16 -13.34
N GLY A 44 -4.30 -10.36 -13.33
CA GLY A 44 -5.56 -10.71 -12.65
C GLY A 44 -5.51 -10.68 -11.13
N PHE A 45 -4.63 -9.85 -10.55
CA PHE A 45 -4.65 -9.58 -9.11
C PHE A 45 -5.89 -8.76 -8.74
N LEU A 46 -6.37 -8.94 -7.51
CA LEU A 46 -7.42 -8.12 -6.91
C LEU A 46 -6.79 -7.00 -6.08
N LEU A 47 -7.48 -5.88 -5.93
CA LEU A 47 -7.09 -4.78 -5.05
C LEU A 47 -8.01 -4.75 -3.83
N ALA A 48 -7.44 -4.90 -2.65
CA ALA A 48 -8.17 -4.67 -1.41
C ALA A 48 -8.11 -3.18 -1.09
N MET A 49 -9.27 -2.53 -1.11
CA MET A 49 -9.40 -1.10 -0.89
C MET A 49 -10.56 -0.87 0.06
N SER A 50 -10.28 -0.33 1.25
CA SER A 50 -11.35 0.21 2.09
C SER A 50 -12.00 1.42 1.42
N ASP A 51 -13.19 1.80 1.87
CA ASP A 51 -13.89 2.99 1.39
C ASP A 51 -13.03 4.25 1.51
N GLU A 52 -12.25 4.34 2.60
CA GLU A 52 -11.32 5.44 2.85
C GLU A 52 -10.15 5.44 1.86
N LEU A 53 -9.52 4.28 1.59
CA LEU A 53 -8.44 4.18 0.60
C LEU A 53 -8.94 4.49 -0.82
N PHE A 54 -10.12 3.97 -1.16
CA PHE A 54 -10.75 4.23 -2.46
C PHE A 54 -11.14 5.71 -2.61
N GLY A 55 -11.64 6.32 -1.54
CA GLY A 55 -11.92 7.75 -1.45
C GLY A 55 -10.66 8.59 -1.66
N GLU A 56 -9.56 8.27 -0.98
CA GLU A 56 -8.28 8.98 -1.15
C GLU A 56 -7.76 8.88 -2.59
N ILE A 57 -7.79 7.69 -3.18
CA ILE A 57 -7.38 7.49 -4.58
C ILE A 57 -8.24 8.32 -5.52
N ASN A 58 -9.56 8.32 -5.29
CA ASN A 58 -10.46 9.11 -6.10
C ASN A 58 -10.23 10.60 -5.93
N ASP A 59 -9.97 11.08 -4.72
CA ASP A 59 -9.70 12.49 -4.49
C ASP A 59 -8.39 12.95 -5.13
N GLN A 60 -7.31 12.18 -4.97
CA GLN A 60 -6.02 12.49 -5.57
C GLN A 60 -6.04 12.40 -7.10
N LEU A 61 -6.70 11.37 -7.65
CA LEU A 61 -6.76 11.18 -9.09
C LEU A 61 -7.79 12.12 -9.73
N PHE A 62 -8.97 12.35 -9.16
CA PHE A 62 -10.09 13.04 -9.83
C PHE A 62 -10.37 14.46 -9.33
N ASN A 63 -10.23 14.75 -8.02
CA ASN A 63 -10.76 15.98 -7.41
C ASN A 63 -9.72 17.06 -7.09
N ASP A 64 -8.42 16.75 -7.10
CA ASP A 64 -7.41 17.75 -6.76
C ASP A 64 -7.40 18.93 -7.76
N LYS A 65 -7.60 20.14 -7.22
CA LYS A 65 -7.75 21.44 -7.92
C LYS A 65 -6.49 21.90 -8.67
N ASN A 66 -5.40 21.14 -8.60
CA ASN A 66 -4.18 21.42 -9.34
C ASN A 66 -4.21 20.70 -10.72
N PRO A 67 -4.42 21.42 -11.84
CA PRO A 67 -4.86 20.86 -13.12
C PRO A 67 -3.73 20.29 -14.00
N ARG A 68 -2.76 19.53 -13.44
CA ARG A 68 -1.81 18.81 -14.30
C ARG A 68 -2.49 17.54 -14.84
N THR A 69 -3.16 17.72 -15.98
CA THR A 69 -4.33 16.96 -16.44
C THR A 69 -4.04 15.70 -17.29
N HIS A 70 -2.83 15.52 -17.83
CA HIS A 70 -2.53 14.36 -18.70
C HIS A 70 -1.98 13.14 -17.95
N ASP A 71 -1.36 13.34 -16.80
CA ASP A 71 -0.55 12.32 -16.12
C ASP A 71 -1.41 11.47 -15.15
N ARG A 72 -2.40 12.11 -14.51
CA ARG A 72 -3.46 11.39 -13.78
C ARG A 72 -4.29 10.51 -14.70
N GLU A 73 -4.26 10.72 -16.01
CA GLU A 73 -5.04 9.94 -16.96
C GLU A 73 -4.64 8.47 -16.95
N TYR A 74 -3.35 8.15 -16.77
CA TYR A 74 -2.91 6.75 -16.64
C TYR A 74 -3.43 6.11 -15.35
N GLY A 75 -3.21 6.74 -14.19
CA GLY A 75 -3.73 6.27 -12.90
C GLY A 75 -5.25 6.15 -12.87
N ARG A 76 -5.97 7.14 -13.42
CA ARG A 76 -7.43 7.13 -13.61
C ARG A 76 -7.88 5.98 -14.50
N LYS A 77 -7.24 5.78 -15.67
CA LYS A 77 -7.56 4.67 -16.57
C LYS A 77 -7.32 3.33 -15.89
N TRP A 78 -6.23 3.20 -15.14
CA TRP A 78 -5.91 1.98 -14.41
C TRP A 78 -6.98 1.67 -13.35
N ILE A 79 -7.30 2.60 -12.45
CA ILE A 79 -8.29 2.35 -11.39
C ILE A 79 -9.68 2.06 -11.96
N LEU A 80 -10.11 2.83 -12.97
CA LEU A 80 -11.40 2.60 -13.67
C LEU A 80 -11.42 1.24 -14.38
N THR A 81 -10.28 0.77 -14.91
CA THR A 81 -10.19 -0.54 -15.54
C THR A 81 -10.27 -1.65 -14.50
N MET A 82 -9.58 -1.50 -13.37
CA MET A 82 -9.65 -2.44 -12.25
C MET A 82 -11.08 -2.56 -11.73
N GLU A 83 -11.75 -1.43 -11.49
CA GLU A 83 -13.16 -1.35 -11.06
C GLU A 83 -14.10 -2.02 -12.08
N LYS A 84 -14.07 -1.60 -13.35
CA LYS A 84 -14.93 -2.17 -14.41
C LYS A 84 -14.74 -3.68 -14.61
N SER A 85 -13.53 -4.18 -14.32
CA SER A 85 -13.22 -5.61 -14.40
C SER A 85 -13.61 -6.39 -13.14
N GLY A 86 -14.23 -5.75 -12.14
CA GLY A 86 -14.62 -6.39 -10.88
C GLY A 86 -13.44 -6.81 -10.00
N ARG A 87 -12.27 -6.17 -10.18
CA ARG A 87 -11.03 -6.51 -9.46
C ARG A 87 -10.77 -5.66 -8.23
N ILE A 88 -11.73 -4.84 -7.85
CA ILE A 88 -11.78 -4.13 -6.58
C ILE A 88 -13.02 -4.66 -5.86
N PRO A 89 -12.91 -5.79 -5.12
CA PRO A 89 -14.04 -6.29 -4.34
C PRO A 89 -14.39 -5.32 -3.21
N ASP A 90 -15.67 -5.27 -2.85
CA ASP A 90 -16.11 -4.57 -1.63
C ASP A 90 -15.36 -5.14 -0.42
N LEU A 91 -14.61 -4.27 0.27
CA LEU A 91 -13.83 -4.64 1.44
C LEU A 91 -14.43 -3.98 2.69
N THR A 92 -15.20 -4.74 3.46
CA THR A 92 -15.62 -4.30 4.78
C THR A 92 -14.47 -4.49 5.78
N VAL A 93 -13.91 -3.37 6.26
CA VAL A 93 -12.92 -3.38 7.35
C VAL A 93 -13.64 -3.66 8.68
N PRO A 94 -13.36 -4.79 9.36
CA PRO A 94 -13.94 -5.12 10.66
C PRO A 94 -13.55 -4.09 11.73
N ALA A 95 -14.42 -3.88 12.72
CA ALA A 95 -14.21 -2.88 13.76
C ALA A 95 -12.91 -3.11 14.56
N GLU A 96 -12.49 -4.38 14.71
CA GLU A 96 -11.24 -4.75 15.37
C GLU A 96 -9.98 -4.33 14.60
N HIS A 97 -10.06 -4.11 13.29
CA HIS A 97 -8.93 -3.64 12.48
C HIS A 97 -8.89 -2.13 12.37
N ARG A 98 -9.99 -1.43 12.66
CA ARG A 98 -10.08 0.04 12.53
C ARG A 98 -9.32 0.73 13.65
N PHE A 99 -8.40 1.62 13.28
CA PHE A 99 -7.65 2.44 14.23
C PHE A 99 -8.53 3.59 14.69
N HIS A 100 -8.76 3.68 16.00
CA HIS A 100 -9.58 4.75 16.55
C HIS A 100 -8.74 6.02 16.80
N PRO A 101 -9.29 7.23 16.57
CA PRO A 101 -8.61 8.49 16.87
C PRO A 101 -8.17 8.64 18.34
N THR A 102 -8.75 7.86 19.26
CA THR A 102 -8.33 7.81 20.66
C THR A 102 -7.05 7.01 20.88
N GLU A 103 -6.73 6.06 20.00
CA GLU A 103 -5.46 5.33 19.95
C GLU A 103 -4.37 6.16 19.24
N ALA A 104 -4.79 7.13 18.41
CA ALA A 104 -3.91 8.04 17.69
C ALA A 104 -3.09 9.01 18.57
N VAL A 105 -3.27 9.00 19.90
CA VAL A 105 -2.47 9.83 20.83
C VAL A 105 -1.00 9.43 20.78
N GLU A 106 -0.69 8.17 20.45
CA GLU A 106 0.68 7.66 20.31
C GLU A 106 1.14 7.48 18.85
N MET A 107 0.21 7.56 17.89
CA MET A 107 0.53 7.43 16.47
C MET A 107 1.08 8.75 15.91
N THR A 108 2.09 8.65 15.03
CA THR A 108 2.56 9.82 14.29
C THR A 108 1.50 10.27 13.27
N ALA A 109 1.53 11.53 12.86
CA ALA A 109 0.61 12.04 11.84
C ALA A 109 0.68 11.25 10.52
N ALA A 110 1.86 10.70 10.20
CA ALA A 110 2.06 9.87 9.02
C ALA A 110 1.39 8.48 9.18
N MET A 111 1.49 7.86 10.36
CA MET A 111 0.76 6.62 10.64
C MET A 111 -0.75 6.82 10.60
N VAL A 112 -1.26 7.92 11.17
CA VAL A 112 -2.70 8.24 11.13
C VAL A 112 -3.17 8.42 9.69
N LYS A 113 -2.38 9.09 8.85
CA LYS A 113 -2.66 9.23 7.42
C LYS A 113 -2.77 7.87 6.73
N ASP A 114 -1.83 6.97 6.99
CA ASP A 114 -1.71 5.70 6.27
C ASP A 114 -2.47 4.52 6.92
N ALA A 115 -3.20 4.78 8.01
CA ALA A 115 -3.95 3.77 8.78
C ALA A 115 -4.91 2.94 7.91
N HIS A 116 -5.59 3.58 6.95
CA HIS A 116 -6.54 2.93 6.05
C HIS A 116 -5.88 1.88 5.13
N MET A 117 -4.60 2.03 4.78
CA MET A 117 -3.85 1.02 4.02
C MET A 117 -3.60 -0.23 4.89
N VAL A 118 -3.22 -0.01 6.15
CA VAL A 118 -2.99 -1.08 7.13
C VAL A 118 -4.30 -1.81 7.45
N GLU A 119 -5.38 -1.08 7.67
CA GLU A 119 -6.74 -1.60 7.85
C GLU A 119 -7.18 -2.48 6.67
N SER A 120 -6.94 -2.00 5.44
CA SER A 120 -7.24 -2.74 4.23
C SER A 120 -6.46 -4.06 4.19
N ALA A 121 -5.16 -4.02 4.49
CA ALA A 121 -4.30 -5.20 4.47
C ALA A 121 -4.63 -6.22 5.58
N LEU A 122 -4.93 -5.75 6.79
CA LEU A 122 -5.38 -6.61 7.90
C LEU A 122 -6.70 -7.33 7.57
N SER A 123 -7.61 -6.63 6.90
CA SER A 123 -8.95 -7.16 6.55
C SER A 123 -8.93 -8.16 5.42
N SER A 124 -7.81 -8.28 4.72
CA SER A 124 -7.69 -9.10 3.53
C SER A 124 -6.51 -10.08 3.55
N ASP A 125 -5.69 -10.05 4.61
CA ASP A 125 -4.50 -10.89 4.80
C ASP A 125 -3.42 -10.69 3.72
N LEU A 126 -3.13 -9.43 3.37
CA LEU A 126 -2.39 -9.10 2.15
C LEU A 126 -1.07 -8.36 2.35
N MET A 127 -0.47 -8.10 1.20
CA MET A 127 0.68 -7.24 0.96
C MET A 127 0.25 -5.80 0.69
N ILE A 128 0.98 -4.85 1.30
CA ILE A 128 0.98 -3.43 1.00
C ILE A 128 2.14 -3.11 0.06
N ILE A 129 1.85 -2.35 -0.99
CA ILE A 129 2.84 -1.76 -1.88
C ILE A 129 2.78 -0.25 -1.68
N ALA A 130 3.71 0.31 -0.92
CA ALA A 130 3.73 1.72 -0.52
C ALA A 130 5.16 2.21 -0.25
N ARG A 131 5.42 3.50 -0.45
CA ARG A 131 6.77 4.10 -0.40
C ARG A 131 7.34 4.32 1.00
N ASP A 132 6.48 4.46 2.01
CA ASP A 132 6.90 5.05 3.26
C ASP A 132 7.53 4.03 4.22
N GLY A 133 8.72 3.52 3.84
CA GLY A 133 9.55 2.65 4.68
C GLY A 133 9.84 3.20 6.09
N PRO A 134 9.98 4.52 6.31
CA PRO A 134 10.04 5.09 7.66
C PRO A 134 8.73 4.94 8.44
N VAL A 135 7.56 5.15 7.82
CA VAL A 135 6.24 4.98 8.46
C VAL A 135 6.03 3.51 8.84
N LEU A 136 6.53 2.60 8.01
CA LEU A 136 6.59 1.18 8.34
C LEU A 136 7.36 0.91 9.65
N ASN A 137 8.53 1.54 9.84
CA ASN A 137 9.29 1.38 11.09
C ASN A 137 8.53 1.94 12.30
N ASP A 138 7.84 3.07 12.14
CA ASP A 138 6.99 3.65 13.19
C ASP A 138 5.86 2.69 13.58
N TRP A 139 5.23 2.03 12.59
CA TRP A 139 4.23 0.98 12.85
C TRP A 139 4.79 -0.21 13.63
N ILE A 140 5.99 -0.68 13.30
CA ILE A 140 6.66 -1.78 14.03
C ILE A 140 6.92 -1.37 15.48
N GLU A 141 7.51 -0.21 15.67
CA GLU A 141 7.86 0.31 16.98
C GLU A 141 6.61 0.49 17.85
N TYR A 142 5.53 1.02 17.26
CA TYR A 142 4.23 1.14 17.91
C TYR A 142 3.68 -0.21 18.35
N CYS A 143 3.72 -1.22 17.48
CA CYS A 143 3.28 -2.59 17.82
C CYS A 143 4.06 -3.23 18.97
N HIS A 144 5.31 -2.81 19.19
CA HIS A 144 6.14 -3.30 20.30
C HIS A 144 5.88 -2.59 21.63
N ARG A 145 5.40 -1.34 21.61
CA ARG A 145 5.33 -0.46 22.79
C ARG A 145 4.00 -0.54 23.56
N ASP A 146 2.87 -0.75 22.90
CA ASP A 146 1.54 -0.69 23.55
C ASP A 146 0.72 -2.01 23.48
N PRO A 147 0.91 -2.94 24.45
CA PRO A 147 0.21 -4.22 24.47
C PRO A 147 -1.12 -4.16 25.27
N LEU A 148 -2.13 -3.43 24.79
CA LEU A 148 -3.50 -3.53 25.33
C LEU A 148 -4.29 -4.69 24.68
N PRO A 149 -5.18 -5.43 25.39
CA PRO A 149 -5.75 -6.70 24.91
C PRO A 149 -6.46 -6.68 23.55
N ARG A 150 -7.14 -5.58 23.19
CA ARG A 150 -7.80 -5.41 21.89
C ARG A 150 -6.83 -4.95 20.79
N VAL A 151 -5.96 -4.00 21.12
CA VAL A 151 -4.88 -3.46 20.27
C VAL A 151 -3.92 -4.60 19.88
N ILE A 152 -3.59 -5.51 20.80
CA ILE A 152 -2.69 -6.65 20.61
C ILE A 152 -3.07 -7.53 19.39
N ALA A 153 -4.35 -7.80 19.15
CA ALA A 153 -4.74 -8.78 18.13
C ALA A 153 -4.42 -8.29 16.71
N SER A 154 -4.79 -7.05 16.40
CA SER A 154 -4.57 -6.44 15.09
C SER A 154 -3.12 -5.98 14.94
N HIS A 155 -2.52 -5.41 15.98
CA HIS A 155 -1.15 -4.90 15.93
C HIS A 155 -0.10 -6.02 15.84
N ARG A 156 -0.34 -7.20 16.43
CA ARG A 156 0.54 -8.36 16.20
C ARG A 156 0.54 -8.87 14.76
N ARG A 157 -0.50 -8.58 13.99
CA ARG A 157 -0.59 -8.95 12.57
C ARG A 157 0.10 -7.93 11.67
N ILE A 158 0.29 -6.68 12.11
CA ILE A 158 0.96 -5.64 11.31
C ILE A 158 2.38 -6.08 10.89
N PRO A 159 3.25 -6.62 11.79
CA PRO A 159 4.55 -7.17 11.38
C PRO A 159 4.50 -8.36 10.42
N SER A 160 3.33 -8.98 10.21
CA SER A 160 3.15 -10.07 9.24
C SER A 160 2.69 -9.57 7.86
N ILE A 161 2.28 -8.31 7.75
CA ILE A 161 1.96 -7.69 6.46
C ILE A 161 3.26 -7.58 5.65
N VAL A 162 3.18 -7.88 4.37
CA VAL A 162 4.30 -7.67 3.46
C VAL A 162 4.28 -6.22 3.02
N TRP A 163 5.38 -5.49 3.17
CA TRP A 163 5.45 -4.08 2.75
C TRP A 163 6.56 -3.90 1.73
N ALA A 164 6.20 -3.54 0.51
CA ALA A 164 7.19 -3.32 -0.54
C ALA A 164 7.16 -1.88 -1.05
N ASP A 165 8.23 -1.16 -0.73
CA ASP A 165 8.56 0.13 -1.33
C ASP A 165 9.05 -0.07 -2.78
N PRO A 166 8.37 0.47 -3.80
CA PRO A 166 8.83 0.36 -5.19
C PRO A 166 10.16 1.05 -5.49
N GLU A 167 10.59 2.02 -4.67
CA GLU A 167 11.91 2.66 -4.80
C GLU A 167 13.04 1.69 -4.45
N ILE A 168 12.81 0.79 -3.49
CA ILE A 168 13.79 -0.19 -3.00
C ILE A 168 13.61 -1.56 -3.67
N HIS A 169 12.36 -2.01 -3.77
CA HIS A 169 11.98 -3.38 -4.13
C HIS A 169 11.32 -3.50 -5.50
N GLY A 170 11.12 -2.40 -6.25
CA GLY A 170 10.27 -2.36 -7.45
C GLY A 170 10.50 -3.50 -8.44
N HIS A 171 11.74 -3.70 -8.87
CA HIS A 171 12.12 -4.76 -9.81
C HIS A 171 11.73 -6.16 -9.29
N ASP A 172 12.02 -6.36 -8.02
CA ASP A 172 11.86 -7.60 -7.28
C ASP A 172 10.37 -7.95 -7.14
N VAL A 173 9.54 -6.95 -6.80
CA VAL A 173 8.07 -7.04 -6.75
C VAL A 173 7.49 -7.33 -8.12
N VAL A 174 7.95 -6.66 -9.18
CA VAL A 174 7.50 -6.91 -10.55
C VAL A 174 7.81 -8.35 -10.97
N MET A 175 9.01 -8.85 -10.68
CA MET A 175 9.38 -10.23 -10.96
C MET A 175 8.52 -11.23 -10.20
N TRP A 176 8.22 -10.94 -8.94
CA TRP A 176 7.30 -11.75 -8.13
C TRP A 176 5.89 -11.79 -8.73
N LEU A 177 5.32 -10.64 -9.11
CA LEU A 177 4.00 -10.54 -9.75
C LEU A 177 3.92 -11.37 -11.05
N LYS A 178 5.01 -11.41 -11.83
CA LYS A 178 5.10 -12.17 -13.08
C LYS A 178 5.20 -13.68 -12.87
N SER A 179 5.97 -14.10 -11.87
CA SER A 179 6.38 -15.50 -11.72
C SER A 179 5.52 -16.31 -10.74
N SER A 180 4.63 -15.66 -9.98
CA SER A 180 3.81 -16.31 -8.94
C SER A 180 4.64 -17.09 -7.90
N THR A 181 5.92 -16.77 -7.76
CA THR A 181 6.77 -17.30 -6.68
C THR A 181 6.25 -16.85 -5.31
N PRO A 182 6.58 -17.56 -4.23
CA PRO A 182 6.29 -17.09 -2.87
C PRO A 182 6.90 -15.70 -2.62
N VAL A 183 6.23 -14.88 -1.81
CA VAL A 183 6.77 -13.60 -1.33
C VAL A 183 8.10 -13.85 -0.60
N ARG A 184 9.12 -13.02 -0.86
CA ARG A 184 10.40 -13.14 -0.16
C ARG A 184 10.25 -12.70 1.30
N GLU A 185 10.82 -13.47 2.23
CA GLU A 185 10.86 -13.12 3.65
C GLU A 185 11.49 -11.73 3.88
N SER A 186 12.43 -11.31 3.04
CA SER A 186 13.01 -9.96 3.11
C SER A 186 12.02 -8.81 2.99
N TRP A 187 10.80 -9.07 2.51
CA TRP A 187 9.71 -8.09 2.39
C TRP A 187 8.63 -8.28 3.48
N THR A 188 8.65 -9.41 4.21
CA THR A 188 7.86 -9.55 5.44
C THR A 188 8.60 -8.86 6.57
N ILE A 189 7.87 -7.99 7.24
CA ILE A 189 8.38 -7.07 8.27
C ILE A 189 9.01 -7.83 9.47
N GLY A 190 8.80 -9.14 9.59
CA GLY A 190 9.41 -10.00 10.62
C GLY A 190 10.77 -10.67 10.28
N ALA A 191 11.31 -10.56 9.06
CA ALA A 191 12.57 -11.26 8.72
C ALA A 191 13.85 -10.45 9.01
N GLN A 192 13.74 -9.13 9.18
CA GLN A 192 14.90 -8.28 9.47
C GLN A 192 15.31 -8.26 10.95
N THR A 193 14.50 -8.80 11.86
CA THR A 193 14.82 -8.87 13.30
C THR A 193 15.54 -10.15 13.74
N ARG A 194 15.97 -11.03 12.82
CA ARG A 194 16.75 -12.24 13.16
C ARG A 194 18.23 -12.19 12.77
N HIS A 195 18.76 -11.04 12.37
CA HIS A 195 20.20 -10.87 12.23
C HIS A 195 20.72 -9.65 12.98
N THR A 196 21.45 -9.94 14.06
CA THR A 196 22.48 -9.14 14.74
C THR A 196 21.96 -7.88 15.46
N TRP A 197 22.11 -7.75 16.78
CA TRP A 197 23.36 -7.86 17.58
C TRP A 197 23.23 -8.75 18.82
#